data_AF-A0A6L3K1Q6-F1
#
_entry.id   AF-A0A6L3K1Q6-F1
#
_cell.length_a   1.000
_cell.length_b   1.000
_cell.length_c   1.000
_cell.angle_alpha   90.00
_cell.angle_beta   90.00
_cell.angle_gamma   90.00
#
_symmetry.space_group_name_H-M   'P 1'
#
loop_
_entity.id
_entity.type
_entity.pdbx_description
1 polymer ?
#
loop_
_entity_poly.entity_id
_entity_poly.type
_entity_poly.pdbx_seq_one_letter_code
_entity_poly.pdbx_strand_id
1 'polypeptide(L)'
;MEENNISPIRSDFEQIKKQNESGSEYWASRDLCVALGYSTYQKFSRTINKAIAIANHKGLNTAEHFNHTVEMVRLGSSSFRKVENIHLSRMACLVIAENADGKKPQVQMAREYFRQEIPTSELLNNSLSSNILLYKTKQGETRIEVIFNSETFWMSQKRMADLFGVDVRTINYHLGQIYESGELTKEATIRKIGIVQSEGERDVERTPLFYNLDAIIAVGYRVNSYQATQFRIWATSVLKEMIVKGFVLDDERLKQGKHFGKDYFDDLLERIREIRASERRYYQKITDVYAECSADYDPKSETTQLFFKMVQNMMHWAVTHQTAAEIVYSRADAEMPHMGLTTWKNAPDGRVQKSDTIIAKNYLSDKEVSTLNRLSTAFLDFAELRAERQIITTMANWKRQLDKFLTLYEYDTLNDVGTISAEQAKEKAYAEYDKFRLIQDKEFLSDFDKEIKVWKEKGLFGKNQ
;
A
#
# COMPACT_ATOMS: atom_id res chain seq x y z
N MET A 1 29.72 35.64 -46.10
CA MET A 1 29.89 34.19 -45.90
C MET A 1 28.67 33.75 -45.13
N GLU A 2 27.76 33.05 -45.79
CA GLU A 2 26.52 32.54 -45.19
C GLU A 2 26.89 31.44 -44.18
N GLU A 3 26.52 31.65 -42.92
CA GLU A 3 26.58 30.63 -41.89
C GLU A 3 25.49 29.59 -42.17
N ASN A 4 25.94 28.37 -42.53
CA ASN A 4 25.08 27.20 -42.67
C ASN A 4 24.42 26.86 -41.34
N ASN A 5 23.23 27.43 -41.14
CA ASN A 5 22.36 27.18 -40.00
C ASN A 5 21.59 25.87 -40.23
N ILE A 6 22.27 24.72 -40.09
CA ILE A 6 21.62 23.41 -40.13
C ILE A 6 21.01 23.15 -38.75
N SER A 7 19.70 23.37 -38.65
CA SER A 7 18.90 22.96 -37.48
C SER A 7 19.11 21.46 -37.20
N PRO A 8 19.36 21.04 -35.95
CA PRO A 8 19.56 19.63 -35.64
C PRO A 8 18.27 18.86 -35.98
N ILE A 9 18.40 17.87 -36.86
CA ILE A 9 17.30 16.99 -37.29
C ILE A 9 16.69 16.33 -36.06
N ARG A 10 15.48 16.76 -35.66
CA ARG A 10 14.73 16.16 -34.55
C ARG A 10 14.20 14.79 -34.98
N SER A 11 14.41 13.75 -34.16
CA SER A 11 13.93 12.40 -34.44
C SER A 11 12.39 12.36 -34.59
N ASP A 12 11.88 11.50 -35.48
CA ASP A 12 10.43 11.34 -35.69
C ASP A 12 9.68 11.04 -34.38
N PHE A 13 10.32 10.35 -33.43
CA PHE A 13 9.75 10.02 -32.12
C PHE A 13 9.68 11.21 -31.16
N GLU A 14 10.60 12.18 -31.26
CA GLU A 14 10.54 13.43 -30.49
C GLU A 14 9.38 14.32 -30.95
N GLN A 15 9.07 14.31 -32.26
CA GLN A 15 7.99 15.13 -32.82
C GLN A 15 6.59 14.67 -32.39
N ILE A 16 6.42 13.37 -32.12
CA ILE A 16 5.14 12.80 -31.68
C ILE A 16 5.01 12.69 -30.16
N LYS A 17 5.99 13.20 -29.41
CA LYS A 17 5.98 13.27 -27.95
C LYS A 17 4.96 14.30 -27.48
N LYS A 18 4.15 13.95 -26.49
CA LYS A 18 3.12 14.80 -25.89
C LYS A 18 3.29 14.84 -24.37
N GLN A 19 2.69 15.82 -23.70
CA GLN A 19 2.64 15.92 -22.24
C GLN A 19 1.19 15.91 -21.78
N ASN A 20 0.91 15.22 -20.67
CA ASN A 20 -0.40 15.22 -20.04
C ASN A 20 -0.55 16.41 -19.06
N GLU A 21 -1.72 16.53 -18.42
CA GLU A 21 -2.00 17.62 -17.46
C GLU A 21 -1.08 17.61 -16.23
N SER A 22 -0.48 16.45 -15.89
CA SER A 22 0.50 16.32 -14.80
C SER A 22 1.95 16.58 -15.24
N GLY A 23 2.17 16.99 -16.50
CA GLY A 23 3.50 17.26 -17.06
C GLY A 23 4.31 16.01 -17.45
N SER A 24 3.71 14.82 -17.37
CA SER A 24 4.35 13.55 -17.76
C SER A 24 4.31 13.34 -19.27
N GLU A 25 5.45 12.90 -19.82
CA GLU A 25 5.58 12.64 -21.25
C GLU A 25 4.89 11.33 -21.66
N TYR A 26 4.20 11.35 -22.81
CA TYR A 26 3.57 10.17 -23.39
C TYR A 26 3.61 10.20 -24.93
N TRP A 27 3.45 9.01 -25.51
CA TRP A 27 3.29 8.82 -26.95
C TRP A 27 1.96 8.14 -27.23
N ALA A 28 1.18 8.68 -28.18
CA ALA A 28 -0.03 8.01 -28.62
C ALA A 28 0.32 6.78 -29.47
N SER A 29 -0.30 5.64 -29.17
CA SER A 29 -0.06 4.38 -29.88
C SER A 29 -0.29 4.45 -31.39
N ARG A 30 -1.19 5.32 -31.84
CA ARG A 30 -1.45 5.55 -33.27
C ARG A 30 -0.32 6.32 -33.95
N ASP A 31 0.23 7.32 -33.27
CA ASP A 31 1.38 8.09 -33.77
C ASP A 31 2.62 7.19 -33.80
N LEU A 32 2.81 6.38 -32.73
CA LEU A 32 3.88 5.39 -32.66
C LEU A 32 3.75 4.29 -33.73
N CYS A 33 2.53 3.86 -34.06
CA CYS A 33 2.26 2.90 -35.14
C CYS A 33 2.81 3.40 -36.49
N VAL A 34 2.57 4.68 -36.79
CA VAL A 34 3.05 5.32 -38.02
C VAL A 34 4.57 5.48 -37.98
N ALA A 35 5.11 5.98 -36.87
CA ALA A 35 6.55 6.20 -36.70
C ALA A 35 7.36 4.89 -36.79
N LEU A 36 6.81 3.75 -36.34
CA LEU A 36 7.42 2.43 -36.46
C LEU A 36 7.21 1.77 -37.84
N GLY A 37 6.58 2.46 -38.79
CA GLY A 37 6.38 1.98 -40.16
C GLY A 37 5.38 0.83 -40.29
N TYR A 38 4.35 0.78 -39.43
CA TYR A 38 3.24 -0.19 -39.59
C TYR A 38 2.15 0.37 -40.50
N SER A 39 1.75 -0.42 -41.51
CA SER A 39 0.74 -0.01 -42.51
C SER A 39 -0.66 0.12 -41.94
N THR A 40 -0.99 -0.60 -40.87
CA THR A 40 -2.31 -0.58 -40.23
C THR A 40 -2.18 -0.76 -38.72
N TYR A 41 -3.03 -0.05 -37.97
CA TYR A 41 -3.08 -0.15 -36.51
C TYR A 41 -3.43 -1.56 -36.01
N GLN A 42 -4.21 -2.33 -36.78
CA GLN A 42 -4.55 -3.72 -36.44
C GLN A 42 -3.34 -4.66 -36.44
N LYS A 43 -2.32 -4.42 -37.28
CA LYS A 43 -1.07 -5.19 -37.24
C LYS A 43 -0.24 -4.79 -36.04
N PHE A 44 -0.27 -3.50 -35.69
CA PHE A 44 0.47 -2.96 -34.55
C PHE A 44 -0.13 -3.38 -33.20
N SER A 45 -1.45 -3.52 -33.09
CA SER A 45 -2.11 -3.94 -31.85
C SER A 45 -1.66 -5.31 -31.35
N ARG A 46 -1.30 -6.23 -32.26
CA ARG A 46 -0.70 -7.52 -31.89
C ARG A 46 0.66 -7.34 -31.21
N THR A 47 1.48 -6.40 -31.69
CA THR A 47 2.76 -6.06 -31.08
C THR A 47 2.57 -5.41 -29.71
N ILE A 48 1.58 -4.52 -29.57
CA ILE A 48 1.23 -3.91 -28.28
C ILE A 48 0.79 -4.99 -27.28
N ASN A 49 -0.14 -5.88 -27.65
CA ASN A 49 -0.63 -6.93 -26.75
C ASN A 49 0.50 -7.87 -26.30
N LYS A 50 1.44 -8.18 -27.20
CA LYS A 50 2.65 -8.95 -26.86
C LYS A 50 3.54 -8.17 -25.88
N ALA A 51 3.73 -6.87 -26.09
CA ALA A 51 4.49 -6.01 -25.19
C ALA A 51 3.86 -5.91 -23.80
N ILE A 52 2.52 -5.80 -23.71
CA ILE A 52 1.77 -5.80 -22.45
C ILE A 52 1.97 -7.12 -21.70
N ALA A 53 1.87 -8.27 -22.39
CA ALA A 53 2.09 -9.58 -21.76
C ALA A 53 3.52 -9.72 -21.19
N ILE A 54 4.52 -9.23 -21.92
CA ILE A 54 5.92 -9.25 -21.48
C ILE A 54 6.15 -8.27 -20.32
N ALA A 55 5.53 -7.10 -20.35
CA ALA A 55 5.60 -6.13 -19.28
C ALA A 55 5.01 -6.71 -17.97
N ASN A 56 3.82 -7.33 -18.06
CA ASN A 56 3.21 -8.04 -16.94
C ASN A 56 4.11 -9.14 -16.37
N HIS A 57 4.72 -9.99 -17.22
CA HIS A 57 5.64 -11.03 -16.76
C HIS A 57 6.93 -10.46 -16.10
N LYS A 58 7.32 -9.24 -16.45
CA LYS A 58 8.45 -8.52 -15.84
C LYS A 58 8.06 -7.75 -14.57
N GLY A 59 6.82 -7.88 -14.09
CA GLY A 59 6.32 -7.18 -12.90
C GLY A 59 6.06 -5.68 -13.10
N LEU A 60 6.01 -5.20 -14.35
CA LEU A 60 5.69 -3.80 -14.63
C LEU A 60 4.18 -3.55 -14.46
N ASN A 61 3.81 -2.43 -13.83
CA ASN A 61 2.41 -2.01 -13.76
C ASN A 61 1.91 -1.58 -15.15
N THR A 62 1.15 -2.44 -15.82
CA THR A 62 0.67 -2.15 -17.18
C THR A 62 -0.33 -1.00 -17.23
N ALA A 63 -1.05 -0.71 -16.15
CA ALA A 63 -2.01 0.39 -16.11
C ALA A 63 -1.33 1.77 -16.17
N GLU A 64 -0.13 1.88 -15.59
CA GLU A 64 0.67 3.12 -15.63
C GLU A 64 1.38 3.33 -16.97
N HIS A 65 1.63 2.25 -17.72
CA HIS A 65 2.45 2.29 -18.92
C HIS A 65 1.65 2.21 -20.22
N PHE A 66 0.48 1.56 -20.20
CA PHE A 66 -0.40 1.36 -21.34
C PHE A 66 -1.79 1.90 -21.02
N ASN A 67 -1.90 3.23 -20.90
CA ASN A 67 -3.15 3.87 -20.49
C ASN A 67 -4.14 3.94 -21.67
N HIS A 68 -5.23 3.18 -21.60
CA HIS A 68 -6.24 3.13 -22.65
C HIS A 68 -7.12 4.37 -22.65
N THR A 69 -7.20 5.06 -23.78
CA THR A 69 -7.95 6.30 -23.95
C THR A 69 -8.87 6.24 -25.17
N VAL A 70 -9.91 7.08 -25.17
CA VAL A 70 -10.81 7.25 -26.32
C VAL A 70 -10.71 8.70 -26.78
N GLU A 71 -10.20 8.90 -27.99
CA GLU A 71 -10.03 10.22 -28.57
C GLU A 71 -11.10 10.47 -29.65
N MET A 72 -11.57 11.72 -29.73
CA MET A 72 -12.54 12.16 -30.75
C MET A 72 -11.79 12.73 -31.95
N VAL A 73 -11.82 12.03 -33.08
CA VAL A 73 -11.14 12.47 -34.31
C VAL A 73 -12.15 13.07 -35.29
N ARG A 74 -11.86 14.26 -35.80
CA ARG A 74 -12.71 14.97 -36.77
C ARG A 74 -12.54 14.36 -38.17
N LEU A 75 -13.62 13.85 -38.76
CA LEU A 75 -13.62 13.20 -40.09
C LEU A 75 -14.01 14.16 -41.24
N GLY A 76 -14.40 15.39 -40.91
CA GLY A 76 -14.84 16.42 -41.86
C GLY A 76 -15.42 17.65 -41.15
N SER A 77 -16.09 18.54 -41.87
CA SER A 77 -16.55 19.84 -41.36
C SER A 77 -17.40 19.75 -40.09
N SER A 78 -18.07 18.62 -39.82
CA SER A 78 -19.02 18.52 -38.69
C SER A 78 -19.11 17.13 -38.03
N SER A 79 -18.27 16.15 -38.39
CA SER A 79 -18.39 14.77 -37.88
C SER A 79 -17.17 14.35 -37.06
N PHE A 80 -17.42 13.77 -35.88
CA PHE A 80 -16.41 13.21 -34.98
C PHE A 80 -16.59 11.70 -34.85
N ARG A 81 -15.48 10.96 -34.80
CA ARG A 81 -15.47 9.51 -34.54
C ARG A 81 -14.73 9.24 -33.25
N LYS A 82 -15.31 8.40 -32.39
CA LYS A 82 -14.61 7.81 -31.23
C LYS A 82 -13.58 6.81 -31.75
N VAL A 83 -12.33 7.03 -31.38
CA VAL A 83 -11.20 6.22 -31.80
C VAL A 83 -10.45 5.78 -30.55
N GLU A 84 -10.38 4.48 -30.32
CA GLU A 84 -9.54 3.91 -29.26
C GLU A 84 -8.07 4.17 -29.54
N ASN A 85 -7.37 4.63 -28.50
CA ASN A 85 -5.95 4.95 -28.48
C ASN A 85 -5.36 4.47 -27.14
N ILE A 86 -4.03 4.46 -27.05
CA ILE A 86 -3.30 4.13 -25.83
C ILE A 86 -2.22 5.18 -25.67
N HIS A 87 -2.17 5.81 -24.50
CA HIS A 87 -1.08 6.69 -24.10
C HIS A 87 0.02 5.83 -23.49
N LEU A 88 1.16 5.84 -24.15
CA LEU A 88 2.30 4.98 -23.86
C LEU A 88 3.36 5.77 -23.13
N SER A 89 3.84 5.25 -21.99
CA SER A 89 5.03 5.76 -21.34
C SER A 89 6.27 5.49 -22.21
N ARG A 90 7.38 6.20 -21.95
CA ARG A 90 8.66 5.93 -22.61
C ARG A 90 9.08 4.46 -22.48
N MET A 91 8.85 3.88 -21.29
CA MET A 91 9.08 2.47 -21.01
C MET A 91 8.19 1.56 -21.89
N ALA A 92 6.89 1.86 -22.02
CA ALA A 92 6.00 1.10 -22.90
C ALA A 92 6.46 1.15 -24.35
N CYS A 93 6.88 2.32 -24.83
CA CYS A 93 7.44 2.50 -26.18
C CYS A 93 8.70 1.65 -26.39
N LEU A 94 9.59 1.58 -25.39
CA LEU A 94 10.78 0.73 -25.44
C LEU A 94 10.42 -0.75 -25.50
N VAL A 95 9.53 -1.23 -24.62
CA VAL A 95 9.09 -2.64 -24.61
C VAL A 95 8.42 -3.00 -25.95
N ILE A 96 7.62 -2.09 -26.52
CA ILE A 96 7.03 -2.28 -27.85
C ILE A 96 8.12 -2.38 -28.92
N ALA A 97 9.11 -1.47 -28.92
CA ALA A 97 10.18 -1.46 -29.91
C ALA A 97 11.10 -2.71 -29.80
N GLU A 98 11.36 -3.19 -28.59
CA GLU A 98 12.10 -4.43 -28.35
C GLU A 98 11.38 -5.67 -28.89
N ASN A 99 10.05 -5.64 -28.91
CA ASN A 99 9.20 -6.76 -29.33
C ASN A 99 8.61 -6.62 -30.74
N ALA A 100 8.90 -5.51 -31.42
CA ALA A 100 8.56 -5.27 -32.82
C ALA A 100 9.56 -5.94 -33.79
N ASP A 101 9.22 -5.94 -35.08
CA ASP A 101 10.07 -6.48 -36.14
C ASP A 101 11.39 -5.70 -36.27
N GLY A 102 12.47 -6.26 -35.72
CA GLY A 102 13.80 -5.67 -35.72
C GLY A 102 14.47 -5.53 -37.09
N LYS A 103 13.88 -6.08 -38.18
CA LYS A 103 14.35 -5.87 -39.56
C LYS A 103 13.99 -4.48 -40.09
N LYS A 104 13.03 -3.79 -39.45
CA LYS A 104 12.63 -2.44 -39.84
C LYS A 104 13.63 -1.39 -39.32
N PRO A 105 14.18 -0.52 -40.18
CA PRO A 105 15.05 0.57 -39.75
C PRO A 105 14.39 1.47 -38.69
N GLN A 106 13.10 1.75 -38.84
CA GLN A 106 12.33 2.56 -37.89
C GLN A 106 12.25 1.93 -36.49
N VAL A 107 12.22 0.60 -36.41
CA VAL A 107 12.21 -0.12 -35.11
C VAL A 107 13.58 -0.02 -34.45
N GLN A 108 14.66 -0.04 -35.22
CA GLN A 108 16.02 0.16 -34.69
C GLN A 108 16.20 1.60 -34.19
N MET A 109 15.75 2.58 -34.96
CA MET A 109 15.73 4.00 -34.55
C MET A 109 14.87 4.21 -33.30
N ALA A 110 13.73 3.54 -33.18
CA ALA A 110 12.89 3.60 -31.98
C ALA A 110 13.58 2.98 -30.77
N ARG A 111 14.24 1.82 -30.95
CA ARG A 111 15.02 1.21 -29.87
C ARG A 111 16.10 2.16 -29.42
N GLU A 112 16.84 2.77 -30.33
CA GLU A 112 17.88 3.74 -29.99
C GLU A 112 17.30 4.97 -29.29
N TYR A 113 16.24 5.57 -29.82
CA TYR A 113 15.58 6.74 -29.24
C TYR A 113 14.98 6.47 -27.86
N PHE A 114 14.24 5.37 -27.66
CA PHE A 114 13.61 5.05 -26.38
C PHE A 114 14.57 4.39 -25.38
N ARG A 115 15.69 3.82 -25.86
CA ARG A 115 16.79 3.31 -25.02
C ARG A 115 17.76 4.40 -24.61
N GLN A 116 17.92 5.46 -25.40
CA GLN A 116 18.63 6.66 -24.99
C GLN A 116 18.03 7.08 -23.65
N GLU A 117 18.83 6.86 -22.61
CA GLU A 117 18.51 7.17 -21.25
C GLU A 117 18.03 8.61 -21.22
N ILE A 118 16.92 8.81 -20.50
CA ILE A 118 16.38 10.09 -20.04
C ILE A 118 17.33 11.24 -20.38
N PRO A 119 16.93 12.18 -21.26
CA PRO A 119 17.79 13.32 -21.59
C PRO A 119 18.35 13.91 -20.31
N THR A 120 19.64 14.20 -20.31
CA THR A 120 20.40 14.70 -19.16
C THR A 120 19.69 15.86 -18.45
N SER A 121 18.79 16.59 -19.13
CA SER A 121 17.89 17.60 -18.57
C SER A 121 16.79 17.08 -17.62
N GLU A 122 16.21 15.90 -17.83
CA GLU A 122 15.30 15.25 -16.87
C GLU A 122 16.07 14.59 -15.72
N LEU A 123 17.26 14.03 -15.99
CA LEU A 123 18.20 13.60 -14.95
C LEU A 123 18.68 14.79 -14.11
N LEU A 124 18.86 15.97 -14.71
CA LEU A 124 19.24 17.21 -14.04
C LEU A 124 18.05 17.90 -13.34
N ASN A 125 16.83 17.80 -13.90
CA ASN A 125 15.63 18.29 -13.21
C ASN A 125 15.26 17.39 -12.02
N ASN A 126 15.52 16.09 -12.10
CA ASN A 126 15.50 15.19 -10.94
C ASN A 126 16.78 15.29 -10.08
N SER A 127 17.88 15.89 -10.56
CA SER A 127 19.06 16.20 -9.75
C SER A 127 18.97 17.56 -9.04
N LEU A 128 18.06 18.44 -9.47
CA LEU A 128 17.69 19.64 -8.71
C LEU A 128 16.78 19.30 -7.53
N SER A 129 16.26 18.07 -7.47
CA SER A 129 15.69 17.42 -6.29
C SER A 129 16.62 16.31 -5.78
N SER A 130 17.83 16.68 -5.35
CA SER A 130 18.75 15.79 -4.65
C SER A 130 17.99 14.92 -3.64
N ASN A 131 17.86 13.62 -3.90
CA ASN A 131 17.39 12.68 -2.89
C ASN A 131 18.57 12.49 -1.94
N ILE A 132 18.48 13.13 -0.77
CA ILE A 132 19.56 13.10 0.20
C ILE A 132 19.37 11.85 1.08
N LEU A 133 20.36 10.96 1.11
CA LEU A 133 20.49 9.97 2.16
C LEU A 133 21.19 10.66 3.34
N LEU A 134 20.45 10.83 4.43
CA LEU A 134 20.93 11.43 5.67
C LEU A 134 21.26 10.31 6.64
N TYR A 135 22.50 10.21 7.11
CA TYR A 135 22.76 9.48 8.35
C TYR A 135 23.56 10.36 9.31
N LYS A 136 23.11 10.38 10.56
CA LYS A 136 23.60 11.31 11.58
C LYS A 136 24.81 10.70 12.29
N THR A 137 25.94 11.42 12.28
CA THR A 137 27.11 11.05 13.08
C THR A 137 27.18 11.93 14.34
N LYS A 138 27.96 11.52 15.35
CA LYS A 138 28.14 12.30 16.59
C LYS A 138 28.78 13.69 16.38
N GLN A 139 29.33 13.98 15.19
CA GLN A 139 30.02 15.23 14.84
C GLN A 139 29.25 16.12 13.85
N GLY A 140 28.06 15.71 13.39
CA GLY A 140 27.25 16.51 12.47
C GLY A 140 26.46 15.67 11.45
N GLU A 141 25.58 16.34 10.71
CA GLU A 141 24.82 15.77 9.60
C GLU A 141 25.72 15.57 8.38
N THR A 142 25.91 14.32 7.96
CA THR A 142 26.50 14.04 6.64
C THR A 142 25.35 13.90 5.63
N ARG A 143 25.33 14.80 4.64
CA ARG A 143 24.33 14.82 3.57
C ARG A 143 24.92 14.17 2.34
N ILE A 144 24.30 13.11 1.84
CA ILE A 144 24.78 12.42 0.64
C ILE A 144 23.72 12.46 -0.43
N GLU A 145 24.06 13.03 -1.57
CA GLU A 145 23.19 13.04 -2.75
C GLU A 145 23.25 11.67 -3.42
N VAL A 146 22.09 11.00 -3.51
CA VAL A 146 21.92 9.74 -4.23
C VAL A 146 20.92 9.93 -5.37
N ILE A 147 21.18 9.26 -6.50
CA ILE A 147 20.21 9.20 -7.59
C ILE A 147 19.31 8.00 -7.31
N PHE A 148 18.01 8.17 -7.28
CA PHE A 148 17.10 7.02 -7.24
C PHE A 148 16.52 6.76 -8.62
N ASN A 149 16.55 5.49 -9.02
CA ASN A 149 16.04 5.07 -10.30
C ASN A 149 15.71 3.57 -10.24
N SER A 150 14.57 3.18 -10.81
CA SER A 150 14.14 1.77 -10.86
C SER A 150 14.13 1.11 -9.47
N GLU A 151 13.48 1.76 -8.49
CA GLU A 151 13.32 1.26 -7.12
C GLU A 151 14.60 1.12 -6.28
N THR A 152 15.74 1.60 -6.77
CA THR A 152 17.01 1.51 -6.05
C THR A 152 17.85 2.78 -6.19
N PHE A 153 18.82 2.93 -5.29
CA PHE A 153 19.76 4.05 -5.29
C PHE A 153 20.99 3.72 -6.14
N TRP A 154 21.47 4.72 -6.86
CA TRP A 154 22.64 4.67 -7.73
C TRP A 154 23.65 5.73 -7.34
N MET A 155 24.93 5.35 -7.27
CA MET A 155 26.03 6.24 -6.91
C MET A 155 27.27 5.97 -7.75
N SER A 156 28.00 7.02 -8.12
CA SER A 156 29.29 6.89 -8.82
C SER A 156 30.43 6.54 -7.86
N GLN A 157 31.53 5.99 -8.37
CA GLN A 157 32.72 5.70 -7.56
C GLN A 157 33.26 6.95 -6.85
N LYS A 158 33.20 8.11 -7.51
CA LYS A 158 33.64 9.39 -6.94
C LYS A 158 32.79 9.77 -5.72
N ARG A 159 31.47 9.67 -5.83
CA ARG A 159 30.56 9.97 -4.71
C ARG A 159 30.68 8.94 -3.58
N MET A 160 30.93 7.67 -3.90
CA MET A 160 31.24 6.66 -2.87
C MET A 160 32.54 6.97 -2.13
N ALA A 161 33.55 7.47 -2.84
CA ALA A 161 34.83 7.89 -2.26
C ALA A 161 34.61 9.05 -1.27
N ASP A 162 33.82 10.06 -1.67
CA ASP A 162 33.43 11.18 -0.80
C ASP A 162 32.64 10.70 0.42
N LEU A 163 31.65 9.82 0.20
CA LEU A 163 30.79 9.22 1.24
C LEU A 163 31.61 8.50 2.32
N PHE A 164 32.57 7.68 1.90
CA PHE A 164 33.38 6.88 2.82
C PHE A 164 34.70 7.55 3.19
N GLY A 165 34.98 8.78 2.74
CA GLY A 165 36.20 9.50 3.08
C GLY A 165 37.48 8.77 2.66
N VAL A 166 37.48 8.15 1.48
CA VAL A 166 38.64 7.44 0.91
C VAL A 166 38.89 7.85 -0.54
N ASP A 167 40.02 7.42 -1.12
CA ASP A 167 40.30 7.65 -2.53
C ASP A 167 39.47 6.74 -3.44
N VAL A 168 39.18 7.21 -4.65
CA VAL A 168 38.44 6.45 -5.68
C VAL A 168 39.13 5.11 -6.01
N ARG A 169 40.46 5.04 -5.94
CA ARG A 169 41.23 3.79 -6.13
C ARG A 169 40.84 2.73 -5.11
N THR A 170 40.59 3.12 -3.86
CA THR A 170 40.16 2.22 -2.78
C THR A 170 38.76 1.66 -3.07
N ILE A 171 37.85 2.50 -3.55
CA ILE A 171 36.50 2.07 -3.97
C ILE A 171 36.61 1.05 -5.11
N ASN A 172 37.41 1.34 -6.13
CA ASN A 172 37.60 0.44 -7.27
C ASN A 172 38.22 -0.90 -6.86
N TYR A 173 39.18 -0.88 -5.94
CA TYR A 173 39.77 -2.09 -5.38
C TYR A 173 38.70 -2.97 -4.71
N HIS A 174 37.88 -2.40 -3.82
CA HIS A 174 36.85 -3.17 -3.12
C HIS A 174 35.76 -3.68 -4.05
N LEU A 175 35.32 -2.88 -5.02
CA LEU A 175 34.40 -3.34 -6.07
C LEU A 175 34.97 -4.54 -6.83
N GLY A 176 36.25 -4.48 -7.21
CA GLY A 176 36.95 -5.60 -7.85
C GLY A 176 36.89 -6.88 -7.02
N GLN A 177 37.21 -6.78 -5.72
CA GLN A 177 37.19 -7.91 -4.79
C GLN A 177 35.77 -8.47 -4.55
N ILE A 178 34.75 -7.61 -4.47
CA ILE A 178 33.34 -8.01 -4.35
C ILE A 178 32.95 -8.91 -5.52
N TYR A 179 33.30 -8.50 -6.74
CA TYR A 179 32.97 -9.28 -7.93
C TYR A 179 33.83 -10.54 -8.07
N GLU A 180 35.11 -10.49 -7.69
CA GLU A 180 36.01 -11.65 -7.73
C GLU A 180 35.57 -12.75 -6.75
N SER A 181 35.09 -12.35 -5.57
CA SER A 181 34.53 -13.29 -4.57
C SER A 181 33.15 -13.84 -4.94
N GLY A 182 32.50 -13.28 -5.96
CA GLY A 182 31.14 -13.66 -6.36
C GLY A 182 30.04 -13.19 -5.42
N GLU A 183 30.32 -12.26 -4.49
CA GLU A 183 29.31 -11.70 -3.59
C GLU A 183 28.21 -10.94 -4.35
N LEU A 184 28.59 -10.23 -5.42
CA LEU A 184 27.66 -9.56 -6.34
C LEU A 184 28.02 -9.87 -7.80
N THR A 185 27.04 -9.76 -8.69
CA THR A 185 27.22 -9.89 -10.15
C THR A 185 27.30 -8.52 -10.83
N LYS A 186 28.34 -8.26 -11.61
CA LYS A 186 28.60 -6.95 -12.25
C LYS A 186 27.44 -6.43 -13.10
N GLU A 187 26.78 -7.33 -13.82
CA GLU A 187 25.71 -7.00 -14.77
C GLU A 187 24.44 -6.51 -14.07
N ALA A 188 24.22 -6.91 -12.81
CA ALA A 188 23.06 -6.50 -12.02
C ALA A 188 23.30 -5.20 -11.24
N THR A 189 24.56 -4.87 -10.95
CA THR A 189 24.92 -3.80 -10.01
C THR A 189 25.56 -2.58 -10.67
N ILE A 190 25.84 -2.60 -11.97
CA ILE A 190 26.49 -1.51 -12.70
C ILE A 190 25.59 -0.96 -13.80
N ARG A 191 25.46 0.37 -13.87
CA ARG A 191 24.88 1.09 -15.01
C ARG A 191 25.84 2.17 -15.51
N LYS A 192 25.82 2.40 -16.82
CA LYS A 192 26.52 3.51 -17.46
C LYS A 192 25.52 4.65 -17.56
N ILE A 193 25.73 5.73 -16.82
CA ILE A 193 24.88 6.92 -16.92
C ILE A 193 25.71 8.00 -17.60
N GLY A 194 25.24 8.51 -18.74
CA GLY A 194 25.89 9.62 -19.43
C GLY A 194 25.79 10.91 -18.61
N ILE A 195 26.93 11.53 -18.27
CA ILE A 195 26.94 12.87 -17.66
C ILE A 195 27.70 13.79 -18.61
N VAL A 196 27.03 14.83 -19.08
CA VAL A 196 27.70 15.95 -19.75
C VAL A 196 28.27 16.83 -18.64
N GLN A 197 29.60 16.92 -18.56
CA GLN A 197 30.30 17.79 -17.61
C GLN A 197 31.01 18.88 -18.41
N SER A 198 30.67 20.15 -18.16
CA SER A 198 31.39 21.28 -18.76
C SER A 198 32.72 21.48 -18.03
N GLU A 199 33.83 21.30 -18.74
CA GLU A 199 35.19 21.63 -18.29
C GLU A 199 35.72 22.81 -19.12
N GLY A 200 35.68 24.02 -18.56
CA GLY A 200 36.04 25.24 -19.30
C GLY A 200 35.04 25.56 -20.42
N GLU A 201 35.53 25.90 -21.61
CA GLU A 201 34.68 26.17 -22.80
C GLU A 201 34.30 24.92 -23.61
N ARG A 202 34.53 23.70 -23.10
CA ARG A 202 34.22 22.46 -23.83
C ARG A 202 33.34 21.53 -23.00
N ASP A 203 32.31 21.01 -23.65
CA ASP A 203 31.53 19.90 -23.12
C ASP A 203 32.27 18.59 -23.40
N VAL A 204 32.62 17.88 -22.33
CA VAL A 204 33.28 16.57 -22.42
C VAL A 204 32.29 15.52 -21.93
N GLU A 205 31.83 14.67 -22.85
CA GLU A 205 30.96 13.55 -22.52
C GLU A 205 31.79 12.44 -21.88
N ARG A 206 31.56 12.18 -20.59
CA ARG A 206 32.08 10.98 -19.91
C ARG A 206 30.90 10.08 -19.60
N THR A 207 31.11 8.77 -19.71
CA THR A 207 30.14 7.75 -19.28
C THR A 207 30.60 7.15 -17.95
N PRO A 208 30.48 7.86 -16.81
CA PRO A 208 30.84 7.31 -15.52
C PRO A 208 29.96 6.10 -15.17
N LEU A 209 30.58 5.14 -14.48
CA LEU A 209 29.89 3.97 -13.96
C LEU A 209 29.17 4.33 -12.66
N PHE A 210 27.91 3.93 -12.57
CA PHE A 210 27.08 4.01 -11.38
C PHE A 210 26.83 2.61 -10.82
N TYR A 211 26.76 2.54 -9.50
CA TYR A 211 26.62 1.31 -8.76
C TYR A 211 25.37 1.39 -7.89
N ASN A 212 24.62 0.30 -7.85
CA ASN A 212 23.37 0.21 -7.11
C ASN A 212 23.58 0.16 -5.58
N LEU A 213 22.49 0.16 -4.81
CA LEU A 213 22.53 0.15 -3.34
C LEU A 213 23.34 -1.02 -2.77
N ASP A 214 23.20 -2.23 -3.33
CA ASP A 214 23.91 -3.42 -2.83
C ASP A 214 25.43 -3.25 -2.91
N ALA A 215 25.92 -2.73 -4.04
CA ALA A 215 27.34 -2.45 -4.21
C ALA A 215 27.84 -1.36 -3.25
N ILE A 216 27.03 -0.31 -3.01
CA ILE A 216 27.39 0.76 -2.06
C ILE A 216 27.51 0.19 -0.63
N ILE A 217 26.54 -0.64 -0.21
CA ILE A 217 26.55 -1.29 1.10
C ILE A 217 27.78 -2.20 1.22
N ALA A 218 28.00 -3.08 0.24
CA ALA A 218 29.11 -4.03 0.24
C ALA A 218 30.49 -3.34 0.32
N VAL A 219 30.65 -2.21 -0.36
CA VAL A 219 31.87 -1.38 -0.25
C VAL A 219 31.97 -0.73 1.14
N GLY A 220 30.87 -0.17 1.67
CA GLY A 220 30.85 0.45 2.99
C GLY A 220 31.24 -0.49 4.14
N TYR A 221 30.97 -1.79 3.99
CA TYR A 221 31.42 -2.80 4.95
C TYR A 221 32.91 -3.18 4.83
N ARG A 222 33.53 -2.96 3.67
CA ARG A 222 34.95 -3.29 3.40
C ARG A 222 35.91 -2.12 3.60
N VAL A 223 35.43 -0.90 3.42
CA VAL A 223 36.27 0.31 3.56
C VAL A 223 36.64 0.53 5.02
N ASN A 224 37.94 0.74 5.26
CA ASN A 224 38.48 1.06 6.58
C ASN A 224 38.70 2.58 6.72
N SER A 225 37.62 3.30 7.06
CA SER A 225 37.66 4.73 7.38
C SER A 225 36.73 5.08 8.54
N TYR A 226 36.87 6.28 9.08
CA TYR A 226 35.99 6.78 10.12
C TYR A 226 34.53 6.88 9.61
N GLN A 227 34.32 7.44 8.42
CA GLN A 227 33.00 7.56 7.79
C GLN A 227 32.38 6.19 7.53
N ALA A 228 33.13 5.22 6.99
CA ALA A 228 32.63 3.86 6.80
C ALA A 228 32.31 3.16 8.13
N THR A 229 33.06 3.46 9.19
CA THR A 229 32.75 2.99 10.55
C THR A 229 31.42 3.57 11.06
N GLN A 230 31.18 4.87 10.86
CA GLN A 230 29.89 5.49 11.22
C GLN A 230 28.73 4.91 10.40
N PHE A 231 28.93 4.71 9.10
CA PHE A 231 27.97 4.04 8.23
C PHE A 231 27.60 2.65 8.76
N ARG A 232 28.58 1.83 9.14
CA ARG A 232 28.33 0.49 9.72
C ARG A 232 27.59 0.56 11.05
N ILE A 233 27.93 1.51 11.93
CA ILE A 233 27.22 1.71 13.20
C ILE A 233 25.74 2.03 12.93
N TRP A 234 25.47 2.95 12.00
CA TRP A 234 24.12 3.32 11.59
C TRP A 234 23.37 2.14 10.94
N ALA A 235 23.99 1.45 9.98
CA ALA A 235 23.38 0.31 9.30
C ALA A 235 23.06 -0.82 10.30
N THR A 236 23.93 -1.04 11.28
CA THR A 236 23.71 -2.01 12.36
C THR A 236 22.57 -1.57 13.28
N SER A 237 22.44 -0.27 13.60
CA SER A 237 21.31 0.21 14.41
C SER A 237 19.98 0.06 13.66
N VAL A 238 19.97 0.35 12.35
CA VAL A 238 18.81 0.15 11.47
C VAL A 238 18.43 -1.33 11.41
N LEU A 239 19.39 -2.22 11.18
CA LEU A 239 19.12 -3.66 11.15
C LEU A 239 18.64 -4.18 12.51
N LYS A 240 19.24 -3.69 13.61
CA LYS A 240 18.80 -4.04 14.97
C LYS A 240 17.38 -3.58 15.22
N GLU A 241 17.04 -2.38 14.78
CA GLU A 241 15.69 -1.84 14.88
C GLU A 241 14.69 -2.67 14.05
N MET A 242 15.05 -3.01 12.80
CA MET A 242 14.26 -3.90 11.94
C MET A 242 14.00 -5.26 12.61
N ILE A 243 15.03 -5.87 13.20
CA ILE A 243 14.92 -7.18 13.85
C ILE A 243 14.07 -7.11 15.12
N VAL A 244 14.17 -6.01 15.89
CA VAL A 244 13.45 -5.86 17.15
C VAL A 244 11.99 -5.44 16.93
N LYS A 245 11.74 -4.50 16.02
CA LYS A 245 10.42 -3.87 15.80
C LYS A 245 9.65 -4.45 14.62
N GLY A 246 10.32 -5.15 13.70
CA GLY A 246 9.71 -5.68 12.48
C GLY A 246 9.56 -4.68 11.34
N PHE A 247 10.01 -3.43 11.51
CA PHE A 247 10.07 -2.39 10.49
C PHE A 247 11.09 -1.30 10.90
N VAL A 248 11.50 -0.44 9.98
CA VAL A 248 12.34 0.75 10.25
C VAL A 248 11.70 1.95 9.57
N LEU A 249 11.52 3.04 10.31
CA LEU A 249 11.03 4.31 9.79
C LEU A 249 12.14 5.35 9.78
N ASP A 250 12.24 6.09 8.67
CA ASP A 250 13.08 7.29 8.59
C ASP A 250 12.21 8.52 8.89
N ASP A 251 12.09 8.86 10.17
CA ASP A 251 11.25 9.95 10.67
C ASP A 251 11.57 11.31 10.03
N GLU A 252 12.83 11.57 9.69
CA GLU A 252 13.24 12.85 9.10
C GLU A 252 12.88 12.90 7.61
N ARG A 253 13.04 11.79 6.88
CA ARG A 253 12.59 11.71 5.48
C ARG A 253 11.06 11.73 5.36
N LEU A 254 10.36 11.10 6.30
CA LEU A 254 8.89 11.14 6.41
C LEU A 254 8.36 12.56 6.68
N LYS A 255 9.04 13.35 7.52
CA LYS A 255 8.69 14.76 7.76
C LYS A 255 8.96 15.67 6.55
N GLN A 256 9.87 15.27 5.65
CA GLN A 256 10.32 16.08 4.51
C GLN A 256 9.56 15.81 3.21
N GLY A 257 8.64 14.83 3.18
CA GLY A 257 7.63 14.66 2.12
C GLY A 257 8.15 14.31 0.72
N LYS A 258 9.41 13.88 0.55
CA LYS A 258 10.00 13.54 -0.75
C LYS A 258 10.53 12.09 -0.79
N HIS A 259 9.68 11.18 -1.30
CA HIS A 259 9.86 9.89 -2.02
C HIS A 259 10.83 8.81 -1.44
N PHE A 260 10.42 7.52 -1.34
CA PHE A 260 10.40 6.49 -2.42
C PHE A 260 9.54 5.22 -2.19
N GLY A 261 9.19 4.53 -3.30
CA GLY A 261 8.53 3.20 -3.41
C GLY A 261 7.01 3.29 -3.58
N LYS A 262 6.27 2.19 -3.91
CA LYS A 262 4.78 2.13 -3.84
C LYS A 262 4.38 2.92 -2.58
N ASP A 263 3.70 4.06 -2.74
CA ASP A 263 3.64 5.09 -1.69
C ASP A 263 3.23 4.39 -0.38
N TYR A 264 3.97 4.62 0.71
CA TYR A 264 3.57 4.09 2.01
C TYR A 264 2.10 4.39 2.29
N PHE A 265 1.62 5.54 1.83
CA PHE A 265 0.22 5.92 1.88
C PHE A 265 -0.66 5.20 0.84
N ASP A 266 -0.17 4.83 -0.34
CA ASP A 266 -0.90 3.98 -1.29
C ASP A 266 -1.12 2.56 -0.74
N ASP A 267 -0.11 1.96 -0.11
CA ASP A 267 -0.24 0.65 0.57
C ASP A 267 -1.20 0.75 1.76
N LEU A 268 -1.10 1.84 2.53
CA LEU A 268 -2.03 2.14 3.60
C LEU A 268 -3.49 2.25 3.11
N LEU A 269 -3.69 2.92 1.97
CA LEU A 269 -5.00 3.05 1.32
C LEU A 269 -5.52 1.70 0.82
N GLU A 270 -4.66 0.86 0.24
CA GLU A 270 -5.00 -0.49 -0.19
C GLU A 270 -5.49 -1.35 0.99
N ARG A 271 -4.74 -1.34 2.10
CA ARG A 271 -5.13 -2.03 3.36
C ARG A 271 -6.46 -1.53 3.93
N ILE A 272 -6.69 -0.22 3.96
CA ILE A 272 -7.95 0.35 4.46
C ILE A 272 -9.13 -0.10 3.58
N ARG A 273 -8.95 -0.17 2.26
CA ARG A 273 -9.98 -0.65 1.33
C ARG A 273 -10.30 -2.13 1.54
N GLU A 274 -9.29 -2.97 1.80
CA GLU A 274 -9.49 -4.37 2.16
C GLU A 274 -10.27 -4.53 3.47
N ILE A 275 -9.93 -3.74 4.51
CA ILE A 275 -10.66 -3.73 5.78
C ILE A 275 -12.12 -3.29 5.57
N ARG A 276 -12.36 -2.31 4.69
CA ARG A 276 -13.72 -1.86 4.35
C ARG A 276 -14.53 -2.99 3.70
N ALA A 277 -13.94 -3.69 2.72
CA ALA A 277 -14.57 -4.78 1.99
C ALA A 277 -14.84 -6.04 2.86
N SER A 278 -14.13 -6.18 3.97
CA SER A 278 -14.29 -7.29 4.91
C SER A 278 -15.67 -7.35 5.56
N GLU A 279 -16.21 -8.55 5.77
CA GLU A 279 -17.44 -8.79 6.57
C GLU A 279 -17.17 -8.87 8.08
N ARG A 280 -15.95 -8.52 8.51
CA ARG A 280 -15.56 -8.50 9.93
C ARG A 280 -16.42 -7.54 10.76
N ARG A 281 -16.45 -7.79 12.06
CA ARG A 281 -17.24 -7.01 13.03
C ARG A 281 -16.75 -5.56 13.11
N TYR A 282 -17.64 -4.62 13.44
CA TYR A 282 -17.34 -3.19 13.51
C TYR A 282 -16.10 -2.84 14.35
N TYR A 283 -15.96 -3.40 15.55
CA TYR A 283 -14.75 -3.15 16.37
C TYR A 283 -13.50 -3.84 15.80
N GLN A 284 -13.65 -4.97 15.11
CA GLN A 284 -12.52 -5.64 14.46
C GLN A 284 -11.97 -4.79 13.33
N LYS A 285 -12.83 -4.13 12.55
CA LYS A 285 -12.40 -3.18 11.51
C LYS A 285 -11.60 -2.02 12.11
N ILE A 286 -12.02 -1.49 13.25
CA ILE A 286 -11.28 -0.42 13.96
C ILE A 286 -9.92 -0.93 14.48
N THR A 287 -9.87 -2.16 15.02
CA THR A 287 -8.60 -2.76 15.46
C THR A 287 -7.70 -3.13 14.29
N ASP A 288 -8.26 -3.49 13.14
CA ASP A 288 -7.51 -3.77 11.91
C ASP A 288 -6.89 -2.48 11.39
N VAL A 289 -7.62 -1.34 11.39
CA VAL A 289 -7.03 -0.02 11.12
C VAL A 289 -5.91 0.30 12.09
N TYR A 290 -6.11 0.06 13.39
CA TYR A 290 -5.05 0.28 14.36
C TYR A 290 -3.81 -0.57 14.06
N ALA A 291 -3.97 -1.85 13.71
CA ALA A 291 -2.85 -2.74 13.46
C ALA A 291 -2.13 -2.43 12.15
N GLU A 292 -2.88 -2.24 11.07
CA GLU A 292 -2.36 -2.04 9.72
C GLU A 292 -1.90 -0.60 9.46
N CYS A 293 -2.49 0.37 10.18
CA CYS A 293 -2.26 1.80 9.95
C CYS A 293 -1.49 2.49 11.08
N SER A 294 -1.03 1.77 12.10
CA SER A 294 -0.07 2.31 13.07
C SER A 294 1.34 2.19 12.53
N ALA A 295 2.01 3.34 12.42
CA ALA A 295 3.42 3.39 12.03
C ALA A 295 4.33 2.58 12.99
N ASP A 296 3.94 2.48 14.27
CA ASP A 296 4.72 1.82 15.33
C ASP A 296 4.06 0.55 15.89
N TYR A 297 3.20 -0.14 15.13
CA TYR A 297 2.43 -1.28 15.63
C TYR A 297 3.30 -2.36 16.30
N ASP A 298 2.92 -2.76 17.52
CA ASP A 298 3.48 -3.93 18.21
C ASP A 298 2.34 -4.75 18.86
N PRO A 299 2.05 -5.97 18.35
CA PRO A 299 0.98 -6.82 18.89
C PRO A 299 1.22 -7.26 20.35
N LYS A 300 2.46 -7.23 20.83
CA LYS A 300 2.82 -7.62 22.20
C LYS A 300 2.78 -6.47 23.18
N SER A 301 2.68 -5.22 22.69
CA SER A 301 2.67 -4.04 23.54
C SER A 301 1.44 -4.00 24.45
N GLU A 302 1.65 -3.49 25.68
CA GLU A 302 0.55 -3.23 26.61
C GLU A 302 -0.46 -2.24 26.02
N THR A 303 0.03 -1.25 25.27
CA THR A 303 -0.79 -0.28 24.53
C THR A 303 -1.79 -0.95 23.59
N THR A 304 -1.36 -1.97 22.82
CA THR A 304 -2.25 -2.71 21.91
C THR A 304 -3.31 -3.51 22.68
N GLN A 305 -2.90 -4.21 23.74
CA GLN A 305 -3.83 -4.98 24.57
C GLN A 305 -4.89 -4.09 25.23
N LEU A 306 -4.47 -2.93 25.74
CA LEU A 306 -5.36 -1.92 26.29
C LEU A 306 -6.28 -1.35 25.22
N PHE A 307 -5.74 -0.99 24.05
CA PHE A 307 -6.52 -0.45 22.94
C PHE A 307 -7.64 -1.42 22.53
N PHE A 308 -7.35 -2.70 22.33
CA PHE A 308 -8.37 -3.70 21.94
C PHE A 308 -9.49 -3.84 22.98
N LYS A 309 -9.15 -3.83 24.28
CA LYS A 309 -10.15 -3.84 25.36
C LYS A 309 -10.99 -2.56 25.36
N MET A 310 -10.36 -1.41 25.14
CA MET A 310 -11.02 -0.11 25.17
C MET A 310 -11.95 0.13 23.98
N VAL A 311 -11.53 -0.19 22.75
CA VAL A 311 -12.32 0.06 21.53
C VAL A 311 -13.70 -0.58 21.63
N GLN A 312 -13.77 -1.82 22.12
CA GLN A 312 -15.05 -2.50 22.29
C GLN A 312 -15.98 -1.71 23.23
N ASN A 313 -15.48 -1.27 24.40
CA ASN A 313 -16.30 -0.54 25.36
C ASN A 313 -16.64 0.88 24.87
N MET A 314 -15.72 1.58 24.21
CA MET A 314 -15.99 2.91 23.65
C MET A 314 -17.12 2.86 22.62
N MET A 315 -17.11 1.87 21.73
CA MET A 315 -18.14 1.72 20.71
C MET A 315 -19.50 1.35 21.33
N HIS A 316 -19.55 0.41 22.28
CA HIS A 316 -20.79 0.09 22.99
C HIS A 316 -21.32 1.30 23.77
N TRP A 317 -20.46 2.01 24.47
CA TRP A 317 -20.85 3.19 25.25
C TRP A 317 -21.44 4.28 24.36
N ALA A 318 -20.79 4.60 23.23
CA ALA A 318 -21.28 5.59 22.29
C ALA A 318 -22.73 5.31 21.85
N VAL A 319 -23.12 4.04 21.67
CA VAL A 319 -24.44 3.70 21.14
C VAL A 319 -25.48 3.37 22.22
N THR A 320 -25.03 2.85 23.36
CA THR A 320 -25.92 2.26 24.39
C THR A 320 -25.79 2.92 25.76
N HIS A 321 -24.81 3.80 25.97
CA HIS A 321 -24.40 4.35 27.28
C HIS A 321 -24.09 3.25 28.32
N GLN A 322 -23.66 2.08 27.85
CA GLN A 322 -23.29 0.93 28.67
C GLN A 322 -22.02 0.29 28.12
N THR A 323 -21.16 -0.19 29.01
CA THR A 323 -20.03 -1.05 28.65
C THR A 323 -20.52 -2.44 28.23
N ALA A 324 -19.66 -3.25 27.60
CA ALA A 324 -20.02 -4.61 27.21
C ALA A 324 -20.48 -5.47 28.40
N ALA A 325 -19.85 -5.30 29.57
CA ALA A 325 -20.24 -6.00 30.79
C ALA A 325 -21.61 -5.53 31.32
N GLU A 326 -21.88 -4.22 31.31
CA GLU A 326 -23.16 -3.66 31.73
C GLU A 326 -24.32 -4.04 30.81
N ILE A 327 -24.08 -4.16 29.49
CA ILE A 327 -25.07 -4.67 28.53
C ILE A 327 -25.45 -6.10 28.90
N VAL A 328 -24.46 -6.99 29.03
CA VAL A 328 -24.70 -8.40 29.39
C VAL A 328 -25.40 -8.48 30.75
N TYR A 329 -24.92 -7.74 31.74
CA TYR A 329 -25.51 -7.75 33.07
C TYR A 329 -26.94 -7.19 33.06
N SER A 330 -27.23 -6.09 32.39
CA SER A 330 -28.58 -5.49 32.43
C SER A 330 -29.60 -6.22 31.55
N ARG A 331 -29.18 -6.83 30.44
CA ARG A 331 -30.09 -7.40 29.42
C ARG A 331 -30.24 -8.92 29.45
N ALA A 332 -29.34 -9.65 30.13
CA ALA A 332 -29.52 -11.09 30.33
C ALA A 332 -30.66 -11.35 31.32
N ASP A 333 -31.75 -11.97 30.82
CA ASP A 333 -32.97 -12.23 31.57
C ASP A 333 -33.64 -13.52 31.10
N ALA A 334 -33.74 -14.54 31.97
CA ALA A 334 -34.33 -15.83 31.63
C ALA A 334 -35.82 -15.79 31.29
N GLU A 335 -36.56 -14.77 31.70
CA GLU A 335 -38.00 -14.65 31.45
C GLU A 335 -38.29 -14.08 30.05
N MET A 336 -37.30 -13.44 29.44
CA MET A 336 -37.41 -12.88 28.09
C MET A 336 -37.22 -13.97 27.02
N PRO A 337 -37.87 -13.85 25.84
CA PRO A 337 -37.60 -14.73 24.71
C PRO A 337 -36.11 -14.79 24.40
N HIS A 338 -35.57 -16.00 24.24
CA HIS A 338 -34.14 -16.24 23.98
C HIS A 338 -33.20 -15.55 24.99
N MET A 339 -33.62 -15.37 26.23
CA MET A 339 -32.92 -14.63 27.28
C MET A 339 -32.71 -13.13 27.02
N GLY A 340 -33.47 -12.52 26.12
CA GLY A 340 -33.23 -11.15 25.67
C GLY A 340 -32.16 -11.04 24.58
N LEU A 341 -31.63 -12.16 24.08
CA LEU A 341 -30.74 -12.17 22.91
C LEU A 341 -31.54 -11.84 21.64
N THR A 342 -31.01 -10.93 20.83
CA THR A 342 -31.51 -10.59 19.50
C THR A 342 -30.87 -11.45 18.41
N THR A 343 -29.66 -11.97 18.65
CA THR A 343 -28.94 -12.88 17.76
C THR A 343 -28.01 -13.79 18.56
N TRP A 344 -27.67 -14.97 18.04
CA TRP A 344 -26.75 -15.94 18.66
C TRP A 344 -26.22 -16.89 17.59
N LYS A 345 -25.30 -17.80 17.96
CA LYS A 345 -24.59 -18.65 16.99
C LYS A 345 -25.50 -19.41 16.01
N ASN A 346 -26.66 -19.86 16.47
CA ASN A 346 -27.61 -20.63 15.66
C ASN A 346 -28.95 -19.88 15.47
N ALA A 347 -28.95 -18.56 15.56
CA ALA A 347 -30.16 -17.77 15.35
C ALA A 347 -30.68 -17.89 13.89
N PRO A 348 -32.00 -17.76 13.65
CA PRO A 348 -33.06 -17.58 14.66
C PRO A 348 -33.61 -18.90 15.22
N ASP A 349 -33.36 -20.04 14.56
CA ASP A 349 -34.10 -21.28 14.82
C ASP A 349 -33.40 -22.29 15.75
N GLY A 350 -32.15 -22.03 16.13
CA GLY A 350 -31.34 -22.93 16.95
C GLY A 350 -31.32 -22.59 18.43
N ARG A 351 -30.88 -23.54 19.25
CA ARG A 351 -30.77 -23.36 20.70
C ARG A 351 -29.73 -22.29 21.05
N VAL A 352 -30.06 -21.47 22.04
CA VAL A 352 -29.14 -20.57 22.72
C VAL A 352 -28.12 -21.39 23.51
N GLN A 353 -26.83 -21.13 23.30
CA GLN A 353 -25.76 -21.78 24.05
C GLN A 353 -25.29 -20.89 25.20
N LYS A 354 -24.77 -21.51 26.26
CA LYS A 354 -24.19 -20.78 27.41
C LYS A 354 -23.09 -19.80 26.98
N SER A 355 -22.34 -20.11 25.92
CA SER A 355 -21.33 -19.21 25.37
C SER A 355 -21.89 -17.97 24.68
N ASP A 356 -23.15 -18.00 24.22
CA ASP A 356 -23.80 -16.87 23.55
C ASP A 356 -24.20 -15.77 24.54
N THR A 357 -24.45 -16.13 25.82
CA THR A 357 -25.00 -15.22 26.84
C THR A 357 -23.97 -14.24 27.40
N ILE A 358 -22.68 -14.45 27.13
CA ILE A 358 -21.60 -13.55 27.58
C ILE A 358 -21.15 -12.57 26.50
N ILE A 359 -21.79 -12.61 25.32
CA ILE A 359 -21.40 -11.78 24.19
C ILE A 359 -22.35 -10.59 24.12
N ALA A 360 -21.90 -9.40 24.56
CA ALA A 360 -22.70 -8.17 24.60
C ALA A 360 -23.44 -7.86 23.29
N LYS A 361 -22.80 -8.09 22.14
CA LYS A 361 -23.39 -7.83 20.81
C LYS A 361 -24.71 -8.58 20.59
N ASN A 362 -24.86 -9.75 21.20
CA ASN A 362 -26.01 -10.61 21.02
C ASN A 362 -27.27 -10.05 21.69
N TYR A 363 -27.12 -9.02 22.54
CA TYR A 363 -28.22 -8.32 23.22
C TYR A 363 -28.53 -6.95 22.58
N LEU A 364 -27.88 -6.62 21.47
CA LEU A 364 -28.07 -5.33 20.80
C LEU A 364 -29.26 -5.39 19.85
N SER A 365 -30.08 -4.36 19.88
CA SER A 365 -31.15 -4.17 18.90
C SER A 365 -30.59 -3.90 17.49
N ASP A 366 -31.39 -4.18 16.46
CA ASP A 366 -31.01 -3.89 15.06
C ASP A 366 -30.63 -2.43 14.84
N LYS A 367 -31.28 -1.51 15.56
CA LYS A 367 -30.95 -0.08 15.52
C LYS A 367 -29.55 0.19 16.07
N GLU A 368 -29.21 -0.38 17.22
CA GLU A 368 -27.88 -0.23 17.83
C GLU A 368 -26.79 -0.85 16.94
N VAL A 369 -27.03 -2.05 16.39
CA VAL A 369 -26.09 -2.71 15.46
C VAL A 369 -25.90 -1.87 14.19
N SER A 370 -26.98 -1.35 13.60
CA SER A 370 -26.89 -0.45 12.44
C SER A 370 -26.09 0.81 12.76
N THR A 371 -26.29 1.43 13.92
CA THR A 371 -25.52 2.61 14.34
C THR A 371 -24.03 2.30 14.51
N LEU A 372 -23.70 1.17 15.15
CA LEU A 372 -22.30 0.72 15.33
C LEU A 372 -21.60 0.48 13.98
N ASN A 373 -22.29 -0.15 13.04
CA ASN A 373 -21.77 -0.34 11.69
C ASN A 373 -21.54 0.99 10.98
N ARG A 374 -22.48 1.94 11.06
CA ARG A 374 -22.31 3.29 10.48
C ARG A 374 -21.12 4.03 11.10
N LEU A 375 -20.96 3.97 12.42
CA LEU A 375 -19.83 4.59 13.10
C LEU A 375 -18.49 3.97 12.68
N SER A 376 -18.44 2.64 12.55
CA SER A 376 -17.23 1.96 12.08
C SER A 376 -16.89 2.34 10.64
N THR A 377 -17.88 2.44 9.74
CA THR A 377 -17.65 2.92 8.37
C THR A 377 -17.13 4.36 8.36
N ALA A 378 -17.76 5.26 9.12
CA ALA A 378 -17.31 6.64 9.21
C ALA A 378 -15.89 6.77 9.81
N PHE A 379 -15.52 5.89 10.75
CA PHE A 379 -14.17 5.84 11.28
C PHE A 379 -13.15 5.34 10.22
N LEU A 380 -13.53 4.39 9.37
CA LEU A 380 -12.71 3.96 8.24
C LEU A 380 -12.50 5.09 7.23
N ASP A 381 -13.56 5.85 6.92
CA ASP A 381 -13.46 7.04 6.06
C ASP A 381 -12.51 8.08 6.66
N PHE A 382 -12.60 8.29 7.98
CA PHE A 382 -11.65 9.14 8.70
C PHE A 382 -10.21 8.63 8.61
N ALA A 383 -9.99 7.32 8.74
CA ALA A 383 -8.66 6.72 8.59
C ALA A 383 -8.13 6.86 7.15
N GLU A 384 -8.98 6.66 6.14
CA GLU A 384 -8.65 6.83 4.71
C GLU A 384 -8.24 8.29 4.43
N LEU A 385 -9.02 9.26 4.90
CA LEU A 385 -8.71 10.69 4.73
C LEU A 385 -7.37 11.08 5.39
N ARG A 386 -7.01 10.43 6.51
CA ARG A 386 -5.70 10.65 7.12
C ARG A 386 -4.57 10.09 6.26
N ALA A 387 -4.77 8.91 5.69
CA ALA A 387 -3.83 8.29 4.77
C ALA A 387 -3.65 9.14 3.49
N GLU A 388 -4.75 9.57 2.86
CA GLU A 388 -4.72 10.46 1.68
C GLU A 388 -3.98 11.77 1.93
N ARG A 389 -4.14 12.33 3.14
CA ARG A 389 -3.46 13.56 3.56
C ARG A 389 -2.04 13.33 4.08
N GLN A 390 -1.53 12.10 3.95
CA GLN A 390 -0.19 11.72 4.37
C GLN A 390 0.07 11.97 5.87
N ILE A 391 -0.96 11.79 6.71
CA ILE A 391 -0.88 12.02 8.16
C ILE A 391 -0.49 10.72 8.86
N ILE A 392 0.77 10.64 9.29
CA ILE A 392 1.29 9.53 10.06
C ILE A 392 0.58 9.43 11.41
N THR A 393 0.16 8.21 11.76
CA THR A 393 -0.55 7.93 13.02
C THR A 393 0.14 6.77 13.74
N THR A 394 0.43 6.97 15.03
CA THR A 394 1.03 5.96 15.91
C THR A 394 -0.03 5.29 16.77
N MET A 395 0.30 4.15 17.38
CA MET A 395 -0.52 3.43 18.36
C MET A 395 -1.08 4.35 19.45
N ALA A 396 -0.25 5.23 20.00
CA ALA A 396 -0.66 6.19 21.02
C ALA A 396 -1.65 7.24 20.47
N ASN A 397 -1.49 7.64 19.21
CA ASN A 397 -2.36 8.61 18.57
C ASN A 397 -3.73 8.01 18.23
N TRP A 398 -3.83 6.75 17.80
CA TRP A 398 -5.10 6.14 17.40
C TRP A 398 -6.16 6.15 18.49
N LYS A 399 -5.79 5.88 19.75
CA LYS A 399 -6.71 6.03 20.90
C LYS A 399 -7.28 7.45 20.97
N ARG A 400 -6.40 8.45 20.91
CA ARG A 400 -6.79 9.86 20.97
C ARG A 400 -7.64 10.26 19.77
N GLN A 401 -7.36 9.71 18.59
CA GLN A 401 -8.15 9.99 17.39
C GLN A 401 -9.55 9.37 17.47
N LEU A 402 -9.68 8.16 17.98
CA LEU A 402 -11.00 7.53 18.19
C LEU A 402 -11.85 8.31 19.19
N ASP A 403 -11.24 8.75 20.30
CA ASP A 403 -11.93 9.58 21.30
C ASP A 403 -12.41 10.91 20.72
N LYS A 404 -11.53 11.63 20.00
CA LYS A 404 -11.88 12.86 19.26
C LYS A 404 -12.94 12.64 18.20
N PHE A 405 -12.87 11.52 17.48
CA PHE A 405 -13.84 11.17 16.45
C PHE A 405 -15.23 10.98 17.06
N LEU A 406 -15.35 10.21 18.15
CA LEU A 406 -16.64 10.03 18.83
C LEU A 406 -17.18 11.37 19.36
N THR A 407 -16.32 12.18 19.99
CA THR A 407 -16.70 13.50 20.51
C THR A 407 -17.19 14.43 19.40
N LEU A 408 -16.53 14.43 18.23
CA LEU A 408 -16.90 15.26 17.09
C LEU A 408 -18.31 14.95 16.56
N TYR A 409 -18.71 13.68 16.63
CA TYR A 409 -20.04 13.22 16.26
C TYR A 409 -21.05 13.32 17.42
N GLU A 410 -20.72 14.07 18.47
CA GLU A 410 -21.56 14.31 19.66
C GLU A 410 -21.90 13.03 20.44
N TYR A 411 -21.04 12.01 20.37
CA TYR A 411 -21.15 10.83 21.21
C TYR A 411 -20.40 11.02 22.53
N ASP A 412 -21.02 10.56 23.62
CA ASP A 412 -20.40 10.57 24.94
C ASP A 412 -19.13 9.71 24.95
N THR A 413 -18.07 10.27 25.51
CA THR A 413 -16.83 9.53 25.75
C THR A 413 -16.96 8.68 27.01
N LEU A 414 -16.35 7.50 26.96
CA LEU A 414 -16.26 6.61 28.12
C LEU A 414 -15.24 7.19 29.11
N ASN A 415 -15.72 7.97 30.07
CA ASN A 415 -14.88 8.62 31.10
C ASN A 415 -14.66 7.74 32.34
N ASP A 416 -15.44 6.66 32.51
CA ASP A 416 -15.38 5.74 33.64
C ASP A 416 -15.19 4.29 33.15
N VAL A 417 -14.63 3.43 33.99
CA VAL A 417 -14.29 2.02 33.68
C VAL A 417 -15.54 1.12 33.64
N GLY A 418 -16.73 1.69 33.90
CA GLY A 418 -17.99 0.97 34.08
C GLY A 418 -18.16 0.49 35.51
N THR A 419 -19.41 0.29 35.91
CA THR A 419 -19.78 -0.12 37.29
C THR A 419 -19.77 -1.63 37.48
N ILE A 420 -19.87 -2.40 36.40
CA ILE A 420 -19.99 -3.86 36.42
C ILE A 420 -18.74 -4.51 35.82
N SER A 421 -18.16 -5.47 36.54
CA SER A 421 -17.02 -6.23 36.04
C SER A 421 -17.45 -7.30 35.02
N ALA A 422 -16.51 -7.71 34.16
CA ALA A 422 -16.75 -8.80 33.22
C ALA A 422 -17.10 -10.13 33.92
N GLU A 423 -16.57 -10.36 35.13
CA GLU A 423 -16.86 -11.55 35.93
C GLU A 423 -18.28 -11.51 36.50
N GLN A 424 -18.70 -10.37 37.06
CA GLN A 424 -20.07 -10.18 37.55
C GLN A 424 -21.11 -10.33 36.43
N ALA A 425 -20.83 -9.75 35.26
CA ALA A 425 -21.67 -9.92 34.08
C ALA A 425 -21.80 -11.37 33.64
N LYS A 426 -20.68 -12.10 33.64
CA LYS A 426 -20.63 -13.53 33.28
C LYS A 426 -21.39 -14.40 34.27
N GLU A 427 -21.19 -14.19 35.57
CA GLU A 427 -21.90 -14.93 36.62
C GLU A 427 -23.41 -14.75 36.51
N LYS A 428 -23.87 -13.49 36.36
CA LYS A 428 -25.29 -13.20 36.16
C LYS A 428 -25.83 -13.89 34.91
N ALA A 429 -25.17 -13.72 33.76
CA ALA A 429 -25.62 -14.29 32.49
C ALA A 429 -25.69 -15.82 32.52
N TYR A 430 -24.77 -16.47 33.25
CA TYR A 430 -24.79 -17.92 33.44
C TYR A 430 -25.88 -18.38 34.39
N ALA A 431 -26.13 -17.66 35.47
CA ALA A 431 -27.24 -17.95 36.38
C ALA A 431 -28.60 -17.84 35.66
N GLU A 432 -28.77 -16.80 34.84
CA GLU A 432 -29.97 -16.66 33.99
C GLU A 432 -30.04 -17.77 32.93
N TYR A 433 -28.90 -18.19 32.35
CA TYR A 433 -28.89 -19.28 31.38
C TYR A 433 -29.34 -20.60 32.00
N ASP A 434 -28.89 -20.90 33.22
CA ASP A 434 -29.24 -22.14 33.89
C ASP A 434 -30.74 -22.21 34.21
N LYS A 435 -31.39 -21.05 34.47
CA LYS A 435 -32.86 -20.94 34.56
C LYS A 435 -33.52 -21.12 33.19
N PHE A 436 -33.07 -20.37 32.19
CA PHE A 436 -33.65 -20.36 30.84
C PHE A 436 -33.52 -21.70 30.13
N ARG A 437 -32.45 -22.46 30.35
CA ARG A 437 -32.25 -23.78 29.75
C ARG A 437 -33.42 -24.72 30.04
N LEU A 438 -34.00 -24.63 31.25
CA LEU A 438 -35.17 -25.44 31.62
C LEU A 438 -36.44 -25.02 30.85
N ILE A 439 -36.57 -23.74 30.51
CA ILE A 439 -37.66 -23.20 29.68
C ILE A 439 -37.45 -23.64 28.23
N GLN A 440 -36.24 -23.40 27.70
CA GLN A 440 -35.87 -23.78 26.34
C GLN A 440 -36.00 -25.30 26.10
N ASP A 441 -35.59 -26.17 27.01
CA ASP A 441 -35.70 -27.61 26.83
C ASP A 441 -37.16 -28.09 26.79
N LYS A 442 -38.09 -27.36 27.43
CA LYS A 442 -39.53 -27.66 27.37
C LYS A 442 -40.17 -27.15 26.08
N GLU A 443 -39.74 -25.99 25.60
CA GLU A 443 -40.35 -25.31 24.45
C GLU A 443 -39.70 -25.67 23.11
N PHE A 444 -38.48 -26.20 23.12
CA PHE A 444 -37.73 -26.51 21.91
C PHE A 444 -38.32 -27.71 21.18
N LEU A 445 -38.75 -27.47 19.94
CA LEU A 445 -39.18 -28.50 19.00
C LEU A 445 -38.04 -28.81 18.04
N SER A 446 -37.52 -30.04 18.08
CA SER A 446 -36.56 -30.51 17.08
C SER A 446 -37.23 -30.65 15.70
N ASP A 447 -36.42 -30.77 14.65
CA ASP A 447 -36.94 -31.00 13.29
C ASP A 447 -37.80 -32.26 13.23
N PHE A 448 -37.42 -33.30 13.99
CA PHE A 448 -38.22 -34.51 14.16
C PHE A 448 -39.56 -34.23 14.87
N ASP A 449 -39.58 -33.40 15.92
CA ASP A 449 -40.83 -33.05 16.63
C ASP A 449 -41.77 -32.24 15.74
N LYS A 450 -41.21 -31.32 14.93
CA LYS A 450 -41.96 -30.55 13.94
C LYS A 450 -42.55 -31.47 12.88
N GLU A 451 -41.77 -32.44 12.38
CA GLU A 451 -42.21 -33.38 11.35
C GLU A 451 -43.28 -34.36 11.87
N ILE A 452 -43.14 -34.85 13.11
CA ILE A 452 -44.19 -35.62 13.80
C ILE A 452 -45.48 -34.80 13.91
N LYS A 453 -45.40 -33.52 14.26
CA LYS A 453 -46.58 -32.67 14.37
C LYS A 453 -47.30 -32.53 13.03
N VAL A 454 -46.54 -32.31 11.95
CA VAL A 454 -47.07 -32.29 10.57
C VAL A 454 -47.69 -33.64 10.19
N TRP A 455 -47.06 -34.76 10.54
CA TRP A 455 -47.61 -36.10 10.27
C TRP A 455 -48.89 -36.39 11.06
N LYS A 456 -48.99 -35.92 12.31
CA LYS A 456 -50.21 -35.99 13.13
C LYS A 456 -51.33 -35.14 12.52
N GLU A 457 -51.03 -33.92 12.10
CA GLU A 457 -52.00 -33.02 11.46
C GLU A 457 -52.48 -33.57 10.10
N LYS A 458 -51.62 -34.27 9.36
CA LYS A 458 -51.96 -34.97 8.12
C LYS A 458 -52.64 -36.33 8.30
N GLY A 459 -52.87 -36.78 9.54
CA GLY A 459 -53.51 -38.05 9.84
C GLY A 459 -52.68 -39.29 9.47
N LEU A 460 -51.36 -39.15 9.33
CA LEU A 460 -50.43 -40.21 8.92
C LEU A 460 -50.05 -41.17 10.06
N PHE A 461 -50.40 -40.82 11.30
CA PHE A 461 -50.38 -41.77 12.43
C PHE A 461 -51.72 -42.50 12.48
N GLY A 462 -51.79 -43.67 11.83
CA GLY A 462 -52.95 -44.55 11.86
C GLY A 462 -53.33 -44.95 13.30
N LYS A 463 -54.64 -45.06 13.55
CA LYS A 463 -55.19 -45.71 14.74
C LYS A 463 -54.67 -47.15 14.79
N ASN A 464 -53.61 -47.41 15.54
CA ASN A 464 -53.29 -48.76 15.96
C ASN A 464 -54.13 -49.07 17.21
N GLN A 465 -55.09 -49.97 17.01
CA GLN A 465 -55.84 -50.70 18.04
C GLN A 465 -54.90 -51.47 18.97
#